data_AF-A0A7C2NQQ8-F1
#
_entry.id   AF-A0A7C2NQQ8-F1
#
_cell.length_a   1.000
_cell.length_b   1.000
_cell.length_c   1.000
_cell.angle_alpha   90.00
_cell.angle_beta   90.00
_cell.angle_gamma   90.00
#
_symmetry.space_group_name_H-M   'P 1'
#
loop_
_entity.id
_entity.type
_entity.pdbx_description
1 polymer ?
#
loop_
_entity_poly.entity_id
_entity_poly.type
_entity_poly.pdbx_seq_one_letter_code
_entity_poly.pdbx_strand_id
1 'polypeptide(L)'
;MSNDDPDLRAKIDCLSRPETYPGRPLAVEAIETHFAWVFLAGKLVYKMKKPLAFRGFDLTTLATRRANCELEVALNRRLAPAVYIGTVPLSSAGGRLSLEGSGTPVEWLVKMHRLPRERALDRLAASGQVDDAHVRVLLERLARFYASTTRAPWDGRKYRQMLSAEIACTARDLAAPALGLDAKLVAAIAERLEGRLAVAGPSFHRRVAEGRVVDAHGDLRPEHVFLLPEPQIIDCLEFSAELRLLDSAAEIAFLALECERLGHVRLGERLLEHYRSAARDDCDAALLEFYRALRAFVRAKVAAWHLEDELAADARAHWRERAHWYLSAAAASLGSGGRGSAVATSA
;
A
#
# COMPACT_ATOMS: atom_id res chain seq x y z
N MET A 1 -25.40 14.13 -27.50
CA MET A 1 -24.81 13.73 -26.21
C MET A 1 -25.96 13.69 -25.23
N SER A 2 -26.51 12.50 -24.93
CA SER A 2 -27.74 12.40 -24.12
C SER A 2 -27.47 12.74 -22.67
N ASN A 3 -28.43 13.43 -22.06
CA ASN A 3 -28.45 13.97 -20.71
C ASN A 3 -28.70 12.87 -19.65
N ASP A 4 -28.17 11.66 -19.86
CA ASP A 4 -28.63 10.40 -19.24
C ASP A 4 -27.56 9.65 -18.40
N ASP A 5 -26.34 10.19 -18.24
CA ASP A 5 -25.39 9.64 -17.26
C ASP A 5 -25.80 10.12 -15.87
N PRO A 6 -26.21 9.22 -14.95
CA PRO A 6 -26.58 9.62 -13.61
C PRO A 6 -25.41 10.31 -12.92
N ASP A 7 -25.71 11.34 -12.12
CA ASP A 7 -24.67 11.94 -11.31
C ASP A 7 -24.10 10.94 -10.28
N LEU A 8 -22.95 11.29 -9.71
CA LEU A 8 -22.26 10.44 -8.74
C LEU A 8 -23.13 10.12 -7.52
N ARG A 9 -23.98 11.07 -7.10
CA ARG A 9 -24.84 10.91 -5.93
C ARG A 9 -25.94 9.88 -6.18
N ALA A 10 -26.58 9.92 -7.35
CA ALA A 10 -27.57 8.94 -7.77
C ALA A 10 -26.99 7.52 -7.84
N LYS A 11 -25.72 7.39 -8.27
CA LYS A 11 -25.00 6.11 -8.26
C LYS A 11 -24.76 5.61 -6.83
N ILE A 12 -24.28 6.47 -5.94
CA ILE A 12 -24.06 6.14 -4.51
C ILE A 12 -25.37 5.77 -3.83
N ASP A 13 -26.44 6.54 -4.04
CA ASP A 13 -27.75 6.30 -3.43
C ASP A 13 -28.35 4.97 -3.90
N CYS A 14 -28.17 4.62 -5.17
CA CYS A 14 -28.56 3.31 -5.71
C CYS A 14 -27.76 2.18 -5.04
N LEU A 15 -26.42 2.31 -5.00
CA LEU A 15 -25.54 1.30 -4.42
C LEU A 15 -25.64 1.22 -2.89
N SER A 16 -26.20 2.21 -2.21
CA SER A 16 -26.41 2.15 -0.76
C SER A 16 -27.70 1.39 -0.37
N ARG A 17 -28.50 0.95 -1.35
CA ARG A 17 -29.77 0.26 -1.13
C ARG A 17 -29.62 -1.26 -1.14
N PRO A 18 -30.14 -1.98 -0.14
CA PRO A 18 -30.16 -3.44 -0.13
C PRO A 18 -30.74 -4.10 -1.38
N GLU A 19 -31.78 -3.50 -1.97
CA GLU A 19 -32.52 -4.07 -3.10
C GLU A 19 -31.69 -4.10 -4.39
N THR A 20 -30.60 -3.34 -4.45
CA THR A 20 -29.65 -3.29 -5.56
C THR A 20 -28.83 -4.57 -5.69
N TYR A 21 -28.66 -5.32 -4.60
CA TYR A 21 -27.75 -6.46 -4.54
C TYR A 21 -28.45 -7.81 -4.66
N PRO A 22 -27.81 -8.79 -5.30
CA PRO A 22 -28.27 -10.18 -5.26
C PRO A 22 -28.43 -10.67 -3.81
N GLY A 23 -29.54 -11.36 -3.53
CA GLY A 23 -29.83 -11.88 -2.20
C GLY A 23 -30.35 -10.85 -1.18
N ARG A 24 -30.46 -9.57 -1.55
CA ARG A 24 -31.07 -8.49 -0.74
C ARG A 24 -30.61 -8.52 0.73
N PRO A 25 -29.34 -8.16 1.02
CA PRO A 25 -28.82 -8.19 2.38
C PRO A 25 -29.65 -7.31 3.32
N LEU A 26 -29.55 -7.52 4.64
CA LEU A 26 -30.32 -6.71 5.60
C LEU A 26 -29.95 -5.22 5.57
N ALA A 27 -28.67 -4.92 5.31
CA ALA A 27 -28.15 -3.57 5.23
C ALA A 27 -26.94 -3.52 4.28
N VAL A 28 -26.64 -2.31 3.83
CA VAL A 28 -25.43 -1.99 3.05
C VAL A 28 -24.69 -0.89 3.80
N GLU A 29 -23.43 -1.15 4.11
CA GLU A 29 -22.54 -0.13 4.69
C GLU A 29 -21.73 0.51 3.55
N ALA A 30 -21.84 1.82 3.39
CA ALA A 30 -21.07 2.59 2.42
C ALA A 30 -19.89 3.27 3.10
N ILE A 31 -18.68 2.91 2.69
CA ILE A 31 -17.42 3.45 3.21
C ILE A 31 -16.78 4.29 2.12
N GLU A 32 -16.56 5.57 2.42
CA GLU A 32 -15.83 6.46 1.55
C GLU A 32 -14.32 6.35 1.81
N THR A 33 -13.54 6.24 0.73
CA THR A 33 -12.08 6.32 0.74
C THR A 33 -11.64 7.49 -0.14
N HIS A 34 -10.34 7.80 -0.18
CA HIS A 34 -9.84 8.89 -1.01
C HIS A 34 -10.14 8.68 -2.51
N PHE A 35 -10.07 7.44 -3.02
CA PHE A 35 -10.25 7.13 -4.46
C PHE A 35 -11.52 6.36 -4.82
N ALA A 36 -12.28 5.87 -3.84
CA ALA A 36 -13.39 4.96 -4.09
C ALA A 36 -14.48 5.03 -3.02
N TRP A 37 -15.66 4.54 -3.37
CA TRP A 37 -16.69 4.10 -2.43
C TRP A 37 -16.68 2.58 -2.35
N VAL A 38 -16.77 2.04 -1.13
CA VAL A 38 -16.81 0.60 -0.85
C VAL A 38 -18.14 0.27 -0.19
N PHE A 39 -18.92 -0.62 -0.81
CA PHE A 39 -20.24 -1.03 -0.34
C PHE A 39 -20.17 -2.46 0.21
N LEU A 40 -20.38 -2.62 1.52
CA LEU A 40 -20.42 -3.94 2.17
C LEU A 40 -21.85 -4.48 2.15
N ALA A 41 -22.13 -5.40 1.24
CA ALA A 41 -23.46 -5.95 0.96
C ALA A 41 -23.52 -7.43 1.38
N GLY A 42 -23.77 -7.68 2.66
CA GLY A 42 -23.78 -9.04 3.24
C GLY A 42 -22.42 -9.72 3.13
N LYS A 43 -22.34 -10.81 2.35
CA LYS A 43 -21.11 -11.59 2.10
C LYS A 43 -20.24 -11.04 0.96
N LEU A 44 -20.70 -10.00 0.27
CA LEU A 44 -20.03 -9.41 -0.87
C LEU A 44 -19.64 -7.96 -0.59
N VAL A 45 -18.63 -7.49 -1.32
CA VAL A 45 -18.14 -6.12 -1.30
C VAL A 45 -18.06 -5.62 -2.73
N TYR A 46 -18.48 -4.38 -2.94
CA TYR A 46 -18.44 -3.71 -4.23
C TYR A 46 -17.66 -2.39 -4.11
N LYS A 47 -16.62 -2.19 -4.91
CA LYS A 47 -15.79 -0.97 -4.89
C LYS A 47 -16.00 -0.19 -6.17
N MET A 48 -16.50 1.04 -6.05
CA MET A 48 -16.73 1.98 -7.14
C MET A 48 -15.68 3.10 -7.09
N LYS A 49 -14.97 3.32 -8.20
CA LYS A 49 -13.95 4.37 -8.28
C LYS A 49 -14.59 5.76 -8.38
N LYS A 50 -14.00 6.76 -7.72
CA LYS A 50 -14.41 8.16 -7.84
C LYS A 50 -13.95 8.74 -9.19
N PRO A 51 -14.74 9.62 -9.82
CA PRO A 51 -14.38 10.23 -11.10
C PRO A 51 -13.38 11.39 -10.90
N LEU A 52 -12.11 11.06 -10.64
CA LEU A 52 -11.07 12.05 -10.34
C LEU A 52 -9.77 11.76 -11.08
N ALA A 53 -8.89 12.76 -11.15
CA ALA A 53 -7.50 12.58 -11.56
C ALA A 53 -6.58 13.01 -10.42
N PHE A 54 -5.55 12.22 -10.14
CA PHE A 54 -4.60 12.48 -9.06
C PHE A 54 -3.18 12.06 -9.47
N ARG A 55 -2.27 13.04 -9.57
CA ARG A 55 -0.82 12.82 -9.75
C ARG A 55 -0.47 11.74 -10.80
N GLY A 56 -1.09 11.82 -11.99
CA GLY A 56 -0.85 10.90 -13.11
C GLY A 56 -1.78 9.67 -13.15
N PHE A 57 -2.64 9.51 -12.15
CA PHE A 57 -3.70 8.51 -12.14
C PHE A 57 -5.03 9.13 -12.60
N ASP A 58 -5.61 8.60 -13.68
CA ASP A 58 -6.85 9.12 -14.28
C ASP A 58 -8.00 8.12 -14.12
N LEU A 59 -9.08 8.57 -13.46
CA LEU A 59 -10.35 7.87 -13.28
C LEU A 59 -11.53 8.73 -13.76
N THR A 60 -11.28 9.80 -14.51
CA THR A 60 -12.30 10.79 -14.88
C THR A 60 -13.33 10.22 -15.86
N THR A 61 -12.95 9.27 -16.70
CA THR A 61 -13.82 8.67 -17.72
C THR A 61 -14.31 7.27 -17.31
N LEU A 62 -15.48 6.85 -17.79
CA LEU A 62 -15.99 5.50 -17.54
C LEU A 62 -15.02 4.41 -18.04
N ALA A 63 -14.36 4.63 -19.18
CA ALA A 63 -13.40 3.70 -19.76
C ALA A 63 -12.16 3.53 -18.89
N THR A 64 -11.60 4.62 -18.35
CA THR A 64 -10.45 4.57 -17.43
C THR A 64 -10.81 3.89 -16.11
N ARG A 65 -12.00 4.15 -15.55
CA ARG A 65 -12.49 3.44 -14.36
C ARG A 65 -12.69 1.95 -14.60
N ARG A 66 -13.22 1.56 -15.76
CA ARG A 66 -13.33 0.15 -16.15
C ARG A 66 -11.96 -0.52 -16.16
N ALA A 67 -11.01 0.05 -16.91
CA ALA A 67 -9.67 -0.49 -17.05
C ALA A 67 -8.97 -0.59 -15.68
N ASN A 68 -9.17 0.40 -14.81
CA ASN A 68 -8.64 0.34 -13.44
C ASN A 68 -9.27 -0.76 -12.58
N CYS A 69 -10.59 -0.96 -12.66
CA CYS A 69 -11.26 -2.06 -11.95
C CYS A 69 -10.72 -3.42 -12.42
N GLU A 70 -10.53 -3.60 -13.73
CA GLU A 70 -9.98 -4.83 -14.31
C GLU A 70 -8.52 -5.06 -13.86
N LEU A 71 -7.72 -4.00 -13.83
CA LEU A 71 -6.35 -4.04 -13.32
C LEU A 71 -6.30 -4.38 -11.82
N GLU A 72 -7.15 -3.75 -11.00
CA GLU A 72 -7.22 -4.05 -9.56
C GLU A 72 -7.54 -5.52 -9.31
N VAL A 73 -8.53 -6.07 -10.03
CA VAL A 73 -8.86 -7.51 -9.95
C VAL A 73 -7.66 -8.37 -10.33
N ALA A 74 -6.99 -8.06 -11.44
CA ALA A 74 -5.84 -8.83 -11.90
C ALA A 74 -4.68 -8.81 -10.89
N LEU A 75 -4.34 -7.63 -10.37
CA LEU A 75 -3.24 -7.47 -9.42
C LEU A 75 -3.50 -8.18 -8.10
N ASN A 76 -4.71 -8.04 -7.56
CA ASN A 76 -5.03 -8.58 -6.25
C ASN A 76 -5.29 -10.08 -6.25
N ARG A 77 -5.72 -10.67 -7.37
CA ARG A 77 -5.84 -12.14 -7.48
C ARG A 77 -4.52 -12.87 -7.30
N ARG A 78 -3.37 -12.22 -7.49
CA ARG A 78 -2.05 -12.81 -7.24
C ARG A 78 -1.88 -13.24 -5.77
N LEU A 79 -2.45 -12.46 -4.85
CA LEU A 79 -2.32 -12.66 -3.40
C LEU A 79 -3.65 -13.05 -2.71
N ALA A 80 -4.80 -12.75 -3.31
CA ALA A 80 -6.12 -13.06 -2.79
C ALA A 80 -7.10 -13.58 -3.88
N PRO A 81 -6.78 -14.72 -4.54
CA PRO A 81 -7.56 -15.22 -5.68
C PRO A 81 -9.00 -15.58 -5.30
N ALA A 82 -9.23 -16.04 -4.07
CA ALA A 82 -10.56 -16.39 -3.58
C ALA A 82 -11.39 -15.16 -3.16
N VAL A 83 -10.78 -13.98 -3.06
CA VAL A 83 -11.46 -12.74 -2.64
C VAL A 83 -11.99 -11.97 -3.85
N TYR A 84 -11.22 -11.85 -4.92
CA TYR A 84 -11.56 -11.01 -6.06
C TYR A 84 -12.34 -11.79 -7.14
N ILE A 85 -13.65 -11.53 -7.22
CA ILE A 85 -14.59 -12.23 -8.11
C ILE A 85 -14.53 -11.69 -9.54
N GLY A 86 -14.40 -10.37 -9.72
CA GLY A 86 -14.33 -9.78 -11.05
C GLY A 86 -14.80 -8.32 -11.07
N THR A 87 -15.06 -7.82 -12.28
CA THR A 87 -15.67 -6.51 -12.51
C THR A 87 -17.12 -6.66 -12.92
N VAL A 88 -17.98 -5.76 -12.45
CA VAL A 88 -19.42 -5.77 -12.75
C VAL A 88 -19.91 -4.37 -13.11
N PRO A 89 -20.85 -4.24 -14.05
CA PRO A 89 -21.41 -2.94 -14.40
C PRO A 89 -22.52 -2.51 -13.43
N LEU A 90 -22.62 -1.22 -13.17
CA LEU A 90 -23.88 -0.57 -12.85
C LEU A 90 -24.47 -0.08 -14.17
N SER A 91 -25.68 -0.52 -14.49
CA SER A 91 -26.32 -0.26 -15.78
C SER A 91 -27.55 0.61 -15.63
N SER A 92 -27.78 1.50 -16.60
CA SER A 92 -29.00 2.31 -16.73
C SER A 92 -29.88 1.77 -17.86
N ALA A 93 -31.16 1.54 -17.57
CA ALA A 93 -32.18 1.22 -18.56
C ALA A 93 -33.44 2.06 -18.29
N GLY A 94 -33.77 2.98 -19.20
CA GLY A 94 -34.92 3.88 -19.01
C GLY A 94 -34.84 4.72 -17.73
N GLY A 95 -33.65 5.20 -17.36
CA GLY A 95 -33.41 5.99 -16.14
C GLY A 95 -33.35 5.18 -14.84
N ARG A 96 -33.63 3.87 -14.87
CA ARG A 96 -33.51 2.99 -13.71
C ARG A 96 -32.12 2.35 -13.66
N LEU A 97 -31.47 2.46 -12.50
CA LEU A 97 -30.18 1.83 -12.23
C LEU A 97 -30.32 0.40 -11.71
N SER A 98 -29.44 -0.47 -12.17
CA SER A 98 -29.38 -1.88 -11.78
C SER A 98 -27.95 -2.38 -11.82
N LEU A 99 -27.52 -3.04 -10.74
CA LEU A 99 -26.21 -3.69 -10.67
C LEU A 99 -26.26 -5.01 -11.44
N GLU A 100 -25.25 -5.28 -12.26
CA GLU A 100 -25.18 -6.48 -13.11
C GLU A 100 -26.37 -6.58 -14.10
N GLY A 101 -27.04 -5.46 -14.40
CA GLY A 101 -28.19 -5.41 -15.31
C GLY A 101 -27.84 -5.29 -16.79
N SER A 102 -28.79 -5.60 -17.66
CA SER A 102 -28.63 -5.65 -19.13
C SER A 102 -28.72 -4.28 -19.84
N GLY A 103 -28.82 -3.17 -19.09
CA GLY A 103 -28.84 -1.82 -19.64
C GLY A 103 -27.47 -1.31 -20.09
N THR A 104 -27.38 -0.04 -20.43
CA THR A 104 -26.10 0.61 -20.77
C THR A 104 -25.26 0.78 -19.51
N PRO A 105 -24.01 0.28 -19.45
CA PRO A 105 -23.13 0.51 -18.32
C PRO A 105 -22.87 2.02 -18.12
N VAL A 106 -23.12 2.50 -16.90
CA VAL A 106 -22.86 3.87 -16.45
C VAL A 106 -21.79 3.94 -15.36
N GLU A 107 -21.40 2.79 -14.80
CA GLU A 107 -20.25 2.64 -13.92
C GLU A 107 -19.72 1.19 -13.91
N TRP A 108 -18.47 1.00 -13.51
CA TRP A 108 -17.87 -0.31 -13.25
C TRP A 108 -17.42 -0.42 -11.80
N LEU A 109 -17.66 -1.59 -11.21
CA LEU A 109 -17.31 -1.91 -9.83
C LEU A 109 -16.46 -3.16 -9.75
N VAL A 110 -15.51 -3.19 -8.82
CA VAL A 110 -14.81 -4.40 -8.41
C VAL A 110 -15.71 -5.17 -7.44
N LYS A 111 -16.00 -6.44 -7.74
CA LYS A 111 -16.81 -7.34 -6.91
C LYS A 111 -15.92 -8.34 -6.17
N MET A 112 -16.08 -8.41 -4.85
CA MET A 112 -15.24 -9.20 -3.96
C MET A 112 -16.05 -9.95 -2.90
N HIS A 113 -15.48 -11.02 -2.35
CA HIS A 113 -15.96 -11.61 -1.10
C HIS A 113 -15.58 -10.74 0.09
N ARG A 114 -16.51 -10.57 1.03
CA ARG A 114 -16.23 -9.85 2.28
C ARG A 114 -15.30 -10.68 3.15
N LEU A 115 -14.16 -10.09 3.52
CA LEU A 115 -13.24 -10.67 4.49
C LEU A 115 -13.67 -10.32 5.93
N PRO A 116 -13.49 -11.25 6.90
CA PRO A 116 -13.80 -11.01 8.30
C PRO A 116 -12.81 -9.98 8.89
N ARG A 117 -13.30 -8.79 9.26
CA ARG A 117 -12.46 -7.66 9.68
C ARG A 117 -11.64 -7.97 10.93
N GLU A 118 -12.18 -8.80 11.82
CA GLU A 118 -11.54 -9.32 13.02
C GLU A 118 -10.32 -10.20 12.75
N ARG A 119 -10.14 -10.69 11.51
CA ARG A 119 -8.97 -11.47 11.08
C ARG A 119 -7.88 -10.63 10.42
N ALA A 120 -8.09 -9.32 10.27
CA ALA A 120 -7.07 -8.43 9.74
C ALA A 120 -5.90 -8.30 10.74
N LEU A 121 -4.67 -8.15 10.22
CA LEU A 121 -3.45 -8.16 11.02
C LEU A 121 -3.42 -7.02 12.03
N ASP A 122 -3.91 -5.83 11.67
CA ASP A 122 -4.05 -4.69 12.60
C ASP A 122 -4.97 -5.01 13.78
N ARG A 123 -6.07 -5.75 13.55
CA ARG A 123 -7.04 -6.10 14.59
C ARG A 123 -6.55 -7.22 15.49
N LEU A 124 -5.95 -8.26 14.90
CA LEU A 124 -5.36 -9.35 15.67
C LEU A 124 -4.15 -8.88 16.47
N ALA A 125 -3.35 -7.95 15.93
CA ALA A 125 -2.23 -7.37 16.67
C ALA A 125 -2.74 -6.53 17.86
N ALA A 126 -3.79 -5.74 17.66
CA ALA A 126 -4.42 -4.97 18.73
C ALA A 126 -5.00 -5.85 19.85
N SER A 127 -5.48 -7.06 19.53
CA SER A 127 -5.99 -8.03 20.52
C SER A 127 -4.93 -8.99 21.08
N GLY A 128 -3.66 -8.87 20.66
CA GLY A 128 -2.56 -9.74 21.10
C GLY A 128 -2.65 -11.18 20.57
N GLN A 129 -3.38 -11.41 19.47
CA GLN A 129 -3.69 -12.73 18.92
C GLN A 129 -2.77 -13.16 17.76
N VAL A 130 -1.65 -12.46 17.55
CA VAL A 130 -0.67 -12.79 16.50
C VAL A 130 0.55 -13.50 17.09
N ASP A 131 0.63 -14.81 16.89
CA ASP A 131 1.77 -15.65 17.28
C ASP A 131 2.77 -15.87 16.12
N ASP A 132 3.87 -16.59 16.39
CA ASP A 132 4.93 -16.87 15.40
C ASP A 132 4.47 -17.75 14.24
N ALA A 133 3.49 -18.62 14.47
CA ALA A 133 2.97 -19.46 13.40
C ALA A 133 2.26 -18.59 12.36
N HIS A 134 1.46 -17.61 12.79
CA HIS A 134 0.83 -16.65 11.88
C HIS A 134 1.85 -15.87 11.06
N VAL A 135 2.91 -15.37 11.69
CA VAL A 135 3.97 -14.62 11.00
C VAL A 135 4.71 -15.49 9.99
N ARG A 136 5.05 -16.73 10.35
CA ARG A 136 5.72 -17.67 9.42
C ARG A 136 4.86 -17.98 8.20
N VAL A 137 3.57 -18.31 8.39
CA VAL A 137 2.66 -18.62 7.28
C VAL A 137 2.46 -17.41 6.36
N LEU A 138 2.35 -16.20 6.92
CA LEU A 138 2.30 -14.96 6.13
C LEU A 138 3.55 -14.77 5.28
N LEU A 139 4.74 -14.91 5.88
CA LEU A 139 6.00 -14.70 5.20
C LEU A 139 6.28 -15.78 4.15
N GLU A 140 5.88 -17.03 4.39
CA GLU A 140 5.94 -18.10 3.38
C GLU A 140 5.03 -17.81 2.19
N ARG A 141 3.84 -17.24 2.42
CA ARG A 141 2.95 -16.82 1.33
C ARG A 141 3.56 -15.68 0.52
N LEU A 142 4.12 -14.66 1.18
CA LEU A 142 4.77 -13.52 0.53
C LEU A 142 6.06 -13.95 -0.21
N ALA A 143 6.90 -14.78 0.39
CA ALA A 143 8.11 -15.31 -0.24
C ALA A 143 7.80 -16.10 -1.53
N ARG A 144 6.76 -16.96 -1.50
CA ARG A 144 6.29 -17.65 -2.71
C ARG A 144 5.81 -16.66 -3.77
N PHE A 145 5.07 -15.64 -3.37
CA PHE A 145 4.62 -14.58 -4.29
C PHE A 145 5.81 -13.86 -4.94
N TYR A 146 6.77 -13.36 -4.16
CA TYR A 146 7.96 -12.67 -4.68
C TYR A 146 8.80 -13.54 -5.61
N ALA A 147 8.94 -14.82 -5.30
CA ALA A 147 9.68 -15.76 -6.16
C ALA A 147 8.99 -16.03 -7.51
N SER A 148 7.67 -15.84 -7.59
CA SER A 148 6.85 -16.16 -8.78
C SER A 148 6.43 -14.96 -9.63
N THR A 149 6.47 -13.75 -9.06
CA THR A 149 6.02 -12.53 -9.75
C THR A 149 7.09 -11.99 -10.70
N THR A 150 6.70 -11.04 -11.55
CA THR A 150 7.57 -10.43 -12.56
C THR A 150 8.73 -9.69 -11.90
N ARG A 151 9.96 -9.92 -12.38
CA ARG A 151 11.14 -9.17 -11.93
C ARG A 151 11.16 -7.79 -12.58
N ALA A 152 11.69 -6.80 -11.87
CA ALA A 152 11.90 -5.49 -12.45
C ALA A 152 12.85 -5.58 -13.65
N PRO A 153 12.56 -4.91 -14.78
CA PRO A 153 13.40 -4.94 -15.98
C PRO A 153 14.59 -3.97 -15.85
N TRP A 154 15.26 -4.00 -14.70
CA TRP A 154 16.33 -3.07 -14.34
C TRP A 154 17.63 -3.82 -14.08
N ASP A 155 18.76 -3.17 -14.34
CA ASP A 155 20.04 -3.58 -13.80
C ASP A 155 20.31 -2.88 -12.45
N GLY A 156 21.42 -3.25 -11.80
CA GLY A 156 21.80 -2.64 -10.52
C GLY A 156 22.00 -1.12 -10.60
N ARG A 157 22.43 -0.59 -11.75
CA ARG A 157 22.64 0.86 -11.94
C ARG A 157 21.30 1.59 -12.00
N LYS A 158 20.38 1.12 -12.84
CA LYS A 158 19.03 1.67 -12.99
C LYS A 158 18.27 1.58 -11.68
N TYR A 159 18.36 0.47 -10.95
CA TYR A 159 17.70 0.35 -9.65
C TYR A 159 18.18 1.42 -8.65
N ARG A 160 19.49 1.65 -8.52
CA ARG A 160 19.99 2.75 -7.69
C ARG A 160 19.55 4.13 -8.17
N GLN A 161 19.48 4.36 -9.49
CA GLN A 161 18.96 5.61 -10.03
C GLN A 161 17.49 5.82 -9.65
N MET A 162 16.69 4.75 -9.66
CA MET A 162 15.29 4.81 -9.21
C MET A 162 15.18 5.18 -7.73
N LEU A 163 15.99 4.55 -6.87
CA LEU A 163 16.03 4.88 -5.44
C LEU A 163 16.46 6.34 -5.20
N SER A 164 17.51 6.82 -5.87
CA SER A 164 17.97 8.21 -5.76
C SER A 164 16.90 9.20 -6.28
N ALA A 165 16.25 8.89 -7.39
CA ALA A 165 15.15 9.72 -7.90
C ALA A 165 13.97 9.78 -6.92
N GLU A 166 13.64 8.67 -6.26
CA GLU A 166 12.60 8.62 -5.22
C GLU A 166 12.98 9.46 -3.99
N ILE A 167 14.24 9.38 -3.53
CA ILE A 167 14.77 10.21 -2.44
C ILE A 167 14.68 11.69 -2.81
N ALA A 168 15.21 12.09 -3.97
CA ALA A 168 15.23 13.48 -4.41
C ALA A 168 13.82 14.05 -4.62
N CYS A 169 12.92 13.29 -5.25
CA CYS A 169 11.52 13.70 -5.41
C CYS A 169 10.83 13.85 -4.04
N THR A 170 11.10 12.92 -3.12
CA THR A 170 10.47 12.95 -1.79
C THR A 170 10.96 14.11 -0.95
N ALA A 171 12.26 14.41 -1.01
CA ALA A 171 12.83 15.57 -0.34
C ALA A 171 12.27 16.89 -0.90
N ARG A 172 12.14 17.00 -2.23
CA ARG A 172 11.56 18.18 -2.87
C ARG A 172 10.13 18.43 -2.42
N ASP A 173 9.28 17.40 -2.45
CA ASP A 173 7.87 17.52 -2.09
C ASP A 173 7.72 17.88 -0.60
N LEU A 174 8.48 17.23 0.28
CA LEU A 174 8.43 17.49 1.72
C LEU A 174 9.00 18.84 2.14
N ALA A 175 9.91 19.41 1.34
CA ALA A 175 10.48 20.73 1.58
C ALA A 175 9.58 21.89 1.13
N ALA A 176 8.40 21.60 0.54
CA ALA A 176 7.46 22.64 0.14
C ALA A 176 7.01 23.47 1.37
N PRO A 177 7.22 24.81 1.37
CA PRO A 177 6.90 25.64 2.54
C PRO A 177 5.45 25.55 3.01
N ALA A 178 4.51 25.29 2.09
CA ALA A 178 3.09 25.14 2.38
C ALA A 178 2.77 23.98 3.35
N LEU A 179 3.64 22.97 3.43
CA LEU A 179 3.43 21.82 4.31
C LEU A 179 3.76 22.12 5.79
N GLY A 180 4.60 23.15 6.02
CA GLY A 180 5.03 23.53 7.37
C GLY A 180 5.85 22.44 8.09
N LEU A 181 6.61 21.65 7.34
CA LEU A 181 7.51 20.61 7.88
C LEU A 181 8.93 21.18 8.03
N ASP A 182 9.75 20.57 8.90
CA ASP A 182 11.14 20.98 9.10
C ASP A 182 12.01 20.60 7.88
N ALA A 183 12.26 21.57 7.02
CA ALA A 183 13.08 21.42 5.82
C ALA A 183 14.53 20.99 6.13
N LYS A 184 15.10 21.35 7.28
CA LYS A 184 16.45 20.92 7.67
C LYS A 184 16.47 19.43 7.99
N LEU A 185 15.47 18.95 8.72
CA LEU A 185 15.31 17.52 8.99
C LEU A 185 15.11 16.73 7.70
N VAL A 186 14.24 17.20 6.80
CA VAL A 186 14.00 16.57 5.49
C VAL A 186 15.31 16.48 4.68
N ALA A 187 16.07 17.57 4.59
CA ALA A 187 17.36 17.61 3.89
C ALA A 187 18.38 16.64 4.51
N ALA A 188 18.49 16.61 5.84
CA ALA A 188 19.42 15.72 6.54
C ALA A 188 19.08 14.23 6.34
N ILE A 189 17.80 13.87 6.30
CA ILE A 189 17.36 12.50 5.99
C ILE A 189 17.73 12.14 4.56
N ALA A 190 17.43 13.03 3.59
CA ALA A 190 17.73 12.81 2.18
C ALA A 190 19.24 12.63 1.92
N GLU A 191 20.07 13.50 2.51
CA GLU A 191 21.53 13.42 2.40
C GLU A 191 22.07 12.09 2.95
N ARG A 192 21.56 11.65 4.11
CA ARG A 192 21.96 10.37 4.71
C ARG A 192 21.52 9.17 3.87
N LEU A 193 20.32 9.20 3.29
CA LEU A 193 19.85 8.16 2.38
C LEU A 193 20.74 8.08 1.14
N GLU A 194 21.05 9.21 0.51
CA GLU A 194 21.95 9.27 -0.64
C GLU A 194 23.37 8.78 -0.30
N GLY A 195 23.90 9.17 0.87
CA GLY A 195 25.19 8.69 1.36
C GLY A 195 25.21 7.17 1.55
N ARG A 196 24.16 6.58 2.14
CA ARG A 196 24.02 5.12 2.27
C ARG A 196 23.88 4.43 0.92
N LEU A 197 23.11 5.01 0.00
CA LEU A 197 22.93 4.50 -1.36
C LEU A 197 24.25 4.47 -2.13
N ALA A 198 25.09 5.49 -1.97
CA ALA A 198 26.42 5.56 -2.57
C ALA A 198 27.37 4.49 -2.01
N VAL A 199 27.41 4.30 -0.69
CA VAL A 199 28.29 3.33 -0.02
C VAL A 199 27.86 1.88 -0.26
N ALA A 200 26.56 1.57 -0.16
CA ALA A 200 26.02 0.22 -0.30
C ALA A 200 25.74 -0.18 -1.76
N GLY A 201 26.35 0.51 -2.73
CA GLY A 201 26.17 0.28 -4.16
C GLY A 201 26.22 -1.20 -4.59
N PRO A 202 27.23 -1.99 -4.17
CA PRO A 202 27.32 -3.41 -4.50
C PRO A 202 26.15 -4.25 -3.99
N SER A 203 25.60 -3.94 -2.80
CA SER A 203 24.46 -4.65 -2.24
C SER A 203 23.23 -4.52 -3.13
N PHE A 204 22.90 -3.31 -3.60
CA PHE A 204 21.77 -3.10 -4.51
C PHE A 204 21.94 -3.80 -5.87
N HIS A 205 23.17 -3.88 -6.39
CA HIS A 205 23.45 -4.62 -7.62
C HIS A 205 23.20 -6.11 -7.42
N ARG A 206 23.65 -6.65 -6.28
CA ARG A 206 23.39 -8.04 -5.89
C ARG A 206 21.90 -8.33 -5.77
N ARG A 207 21.12 -7.44 -5.12
CA ARG A 207 19.65 -7.58 -5.02
C ARG A 207 18.99 -7.78 -6.38
N VAL A 208 19.36 -6.97 -7.37
CA VAL A 208 18.83 -7.09 -8.73
C VAL A 208 19.28 -8.39 -9.39
N ALA A 209 20.57 -8.74 -9.29
CA ALA A 209 21.12 -9.96 -9.87
C ALA A 209 20.45 -11.23 -9.32
N GLU A 210 20.09 -11.22 -8.04
CA GLU A 210 19.36 -12.31 -7.38
C GLU A 210 17.84 -12.30 -7.66
N GLY A 211 17.35 -11.31 -8.41
CA GLY A 211 15.93 -11.19 -8.76
C GLY A 211 15.04 -10.78 -7.58
N ARG A 212 15.59 -10.03 -6.61
CA ARG A 212 14.86 -9.58 -5.41
C ARG A 212 14.00 -8.34 -5.64
N VAL A 213 14.26 -7.60 -6.73
CA VAL A 213 13.47 -6.44 -7.16
C VAL A 213 12.39 -6.91 -8.12
N VAL A 214 11.13 -6.82 -7.70
CA VAL A 214 9.99 -7.49 -8.32
C VAL A 214 8.74 -6.61 -8.34
N ASP A 215 7.76 -6.96 -9.17
CA ASP A 215 6.40 -6.40 -9.14
C ASP A 215 5.66 -6.91 -7.90
N ALA A 216 5.91 -6.22 -6.79
CA ALA A 216 5.46 -6.57 -5.45
C ALA A 216 4.00 -6.11 -5.20
N HIS A 217 3.62 -5.95 -3.93
CA HIS A 217 2.33 -5.40 -3.54
C HIS A 217 2.28 -3.87 -3.68
N GLY A 218 3.39 -3.18 -3.37
CA GLY A 218 3.54 -1.72 -3.47
C GLY A 218 3.09 -0.95 -2.24
N ASP A 219 2.07 -1.45 -1.54
CA ASP A 219 1.46 -0.79 -0.37
C ASP A 219 1.03 -1.78 0.72
N LEU A 220 1.95 -2.69 1.09
CA LEU A 220 1.69 -3.77 2.04
C LEU A 220 1.56 -3.26 3.48
N ARG A 221 0.32 -3.07 3.96
CA ARG A 221 0.02 -2.61 5.32
C ARG A 221 -0.75 -3.65 6.16
N PRO A 222 -0.70 -3.58 7.50
CA PRO A 222 -1.42 -4.52 8.36
C PRO A 222 -2.93 -4.57 8.12
N GLU A 223 -3.53 -3.43 7.77
CA GLU A 223 -4.97 -3.34 7.46
C GLU A 223 -5.36 -4.14 6.21
N HIS A 224 -4.40 -4.49 5.36
CA HIS A 224 -4.58 -5.19 4.08
C HIS A 224 -4.29 -6.70 4.18
N VAL A 225 -3.78 -7.17 5.32
CA VAL A 225 -3.38 -8.56 5.52
C VAL A 225 -4.41 -9.25 6.41
N PHE A 226 -5.06 -10.30 5.90
CA PHE A 226 -6.03 -11.10 6.65
C PHE A 226 -5.44 -12.47 6.96
N LEU A 227 -5.25 -12.76 8.25
CA LEU A 227 -4.71 -14.02 8.74
C LEU A 227 -5.81 -15.08 8.80
N LEU A 228 -6.05 -15.71 7.66
CA LEU A 228 -6.87 -16.92 7.50
C LEU A 228 -5.94 -18.15 7.39
N PRO A 229 -6.45 -19.41 7.36
CA PRO A 229 -5.60 -20.58 7.17
C PRO A 229 -4.66 -20.44 5.96
N GLU A 230 -5.14 -19.83 4.88
CA GLU A 230 -4.30 -19.23 3.85
C GLU A 230 -4.44 -17.70 3.89
N PRO A 231 -3.36 -16.95 4.23
CA PRO A 231 -3.41 -15.49 4.32
C PRO A 231 -3.88 -14.86 3.01
N GLN A 232 -4.83 -13.92 3.12
CA GLN A 232 -5.31 -13.12 1.99
C GLN A 232 -4.76 -11.72 2.13
N ILE A 233 -4.05 -11.23 1.10
CA ILE A 233 -3.52 -9.86 1.07
C ILE A 233 -4.20 -9.11 -0.08
N ILE A 234 -4.80 -7.96 0.23
CA ILE A 234 -5.66 -7.18 -0.66
C ILE A 234 -5.14 -5.75 -0.84
N ASP A 235 -5.77 -5.00 -1.75
CA ASP A 235 -5.48 -3.58 -1.99
C ASP A 235 -4.02 -3.30 -2.45
N CYS A 236 -3.56 -4.13 -3.38
CA CYS A 236 -2.31 -3.96 -4.13
C CYS A 236 -2.36 -2.69 -4.99
N LEU A 237 -1.26 -1.95 -5.00
CA LEU A 237 -1.14 -0.63 -5.64
C LEU A 237 -1.44 -0.69 -7.15
N GLU A 238 -2.55 -0.09 -7.59
CA GLU A 238 -3.02 -0.21 -8.97
C GLU A 238 -2.65 0.97 -9.87
N PHE A 239 -2.31 2.14 -9.30
CA PHE A 239 -2.14 3.36 -10.09
C PHE A 239 -0.74 3.57 -10.67
N SER A 240 0.28 2.85 -10.18
CA SER A 240 1.64 2.92 -10.74
C SER A 240 2.34 1.57 -10.63
N ALA A 241 2.64 0.97 -11.77
CA ALA A 241 3.45 -0.24 -11.84
C ALA A 241 4.89 0.01 -11.37
N GLU A 242 5.45 1.18 -11.66
CA GLU A 242 6.81 1.54 -11.26
C GLU A 242 6.97 1.64 -9.74
N LEU A 243 5.97 2.19 -9.03
CA LEU A 243 5.97 2.24 -7.56
C LEU A 243 5.81 0.86 -6.89
N ARG A 244 5.42 -0.15 -7.67
CA ARG A 244 5.32 -1.56 -7.25
C ARG A 244 6.59 -2.35 -7.49
N LEU A 245 7.50 -1.84 -8.33
CA LEU A 245 8.79 -2.46 -8.59
C LEU A 245 9.71 -2.19 -7.38
N LEU A 246 9.61 -3.09 -6.40
CA LEU A 246 10.26 -2.95 -5.10
C LEU A 246 11.14 -4.16 -4.84
N ASP A 247 12.17 -3.94 -4.03
CA ASP A 247 12.84 -5.07 -3.40
C ASP A 247 11.90 -5.73 -2.39
N SER A 248 11.77 -7.06 -2.45
CA SER A 248 11.01 -7.86 -1.49
C SER A 248 11.35 -7.54 -0.02
N ALA A 249 12.61 -7.32 0.32
CA ALA A 249 13.03 -6.91 1.66
C ALA A 249 12.54 -5.50 2.03
N ALA A 250 12.44 -4.59 1.04
CA ALA A 250 11.88 -3.26 1.26
C ALA A 250 10.38 -3.29 1.56
N GLU A 251 9.65 -4.20 0.93
CA GLU A 251 8.22 -4.39 1.19
C GLU A 251 7.97 -4.96 2.60
N ILE A 252 8.79 -5.91 3.06
CA ILE A 252 8.69 -6.41 4.44
C ILE A 252 9.13 -5.36 5.47
N ALA A 253 10.18 -4.59 5.18
CA ALA A 253 10.57 -3.45 6.02
C ALA A 253 9.44 -2.42 6.15
N PHE A 254 8.67 -2.22 5.08
CA PHE A 254 7.49 -1.37 5.10
C PHE A 254 6.36 -1.94 5.97
N LEU A 255 6.04 -3.24 5.83
CA LEU A 255 5.02 -3.88 6.68
C LEU A 255 5.40 -3.80 8.18
N ALA A 256 6.68 -4.03 8.50
CA ALA A 256 7.18 -3.91 9.86
C ALA A 256 7.07 -2.48 10.41
N LEU A 257 7.43 -1.47 9.59
CA LEU A 257 7.27 -0.06 9.93
C LEU A 257 5.80 0.30 10.22
N GLU A 258 4.87 -0.22 9.44
CA GLU A 258 3.44 0.04 9.65
C GLU A 258 2.89 -0.67 10.90
N CYS A 259 3.39 -1.86 11.24
CA CYS A 259 3.08 -2.50 12.52
C CYS A 259 3.54 -1.62 13.70
N GLU A 260 4.77 -1.10 13.62
CA GLU A 260 5.32 -0.20 14.64
C GLU A 260 4.50 1.08 14.79
N ARG A 261 4.08 1.68 13.67
CA ARG A 261 3.19 2.86 13.66
C ARG A 261 1.89 2.62 14.42
N LEU A 262 1.37 1.39 14.36
CA LEU A 262 0.17 0.98 15.10
C LEU A 262 0.45 0.61 16.57
N GLY A 263 1.70 0.72 17.03
CA GLY A 263 2.12 0.38 18.40
C GLY A 263 2.60 -1.07 18.57
N HIS A 264 2.76 -1.83 17.48
CA HIS A 264 3.12 -3.25 17.49
C HIS A 264 4.58 -3.50 17.10
N VAL A 265 5.51 -2.86 17.82
CA VAL A 265 6.97 -2.92 17.56
C VAL A 265 7.48 -4.36 17.48
N ARG A 266 7.15 -5.20 18.46
CA ARG A 266 7.59 -6.61 18.52
C ARG A 266 7.10 -7.44 17.34
N LEU A 267 5.92 -7.13 16.80
CA LEU A 267 5.43 -7.79 15.59
C LEU A 267 6.27 -7.40 14.38
N GLY A 268 6.65 -6.12 14.26
CA GLY A 268 7.58 -5.64 13.24
C GLY A 268 8.95 -6.33 13.31
N GLU A 269 9.52 -6.46 14.52
CA GLU A 269 10.78 -7.17 14.74
C GLU A 269 10.70 -8.63 14.27
N ARG A 270 9.67 -9.36 14.71
CA ARG A 270 9.43 -10.75 14.32
C ARG A 270 9.25 -10.94 12.81
N LEU A 271 8.59 -10.00 12.13
CA LEU A 271 8.45 -10.02 10.67
C LEU A 271 9.83 -9.99 9.98
N LEU A 272 10.73 -9.12 10.44
CA LEU A 272 12.07 -8.98 9.88
C LEU A 272 12.96 -10.19 10.19
N GLU A 273 12.90 -10.70 11.43
CA GLU A 273 13.65 -11.87 11.87
C GLU A 273 13.28 -13.12 11.06
N HIS A 274 11.99 -13.39 10.88
CA HIS A 274 11.52 -14.57 10.17
C HIS A 274 11.62 -14.46 8.65
N TYR A 275 11.63 -13.25 8.08
CA TYR A 275 11.63 -13.06 6.63
C TYR A 275 12.86 -13.68 5.96
N ARG A 276 14.05 -13.49 6.53
CA ARG A 276 15.31 -14.04 5.99
C ARG A 276 15.24 -15.55 5.80
N SER A 277 14.65 -16.26 6.78
CA SER A 277 14.47 -17.71 6.72
C SER A 277 13.43 -18.10 5.67
N ALA A 278 12.25 -17.47 5.67
CA ALA A 278 11.15 -17.79 4.76
C ALA A 278 11.50 -17.53 3.28
N ALA A 279 12.18 -16.42 3.00
CA ALA A 279 12.57 -16.00 1.65
C ALA A 279 13.95 -16.51 1.21
N ARG A 280 14.66 -17.25 2.09
CA ARG A 280 16.07 -17.64 1.92
C ARG A 280 16.90 -16.45 1.45
N ASP A 281 16.78 -15.35 2.18
CA ASP A 281 17.28 -14.04 1.82
C ASP A 281 18.33 -13.60 2.86
N ASP A 282 19.56 -13.37 2.42
CA ASP A 282 20.68 -12.94 3.26
C ASP A 282 20.82 -11.40 3.35
N CYS A 283 19.74 -10.66 3.04
CA CYS A 283 19.66 -9.21 3.17
C CYS A 283 20.19 -8.74 4.53
N ASP A 284 21.29 -7.99 4.51
CA ASP A 284 21.97 -7.54 5.72
C ASP A 284 21.14 -6.49 6.49
N ALA A 285 21.50 -6.27 7.75
CA ALA A 285 20.77 -5.34 8.61
C ALA A 285 20.85 -3.88 8.11
N ALA A 286 21.98 -3.46 7.54
CA ALA A 286 22.18 -2.09 7.08
C ALA A 286 21.28 -1.78 5.87
N LEU A 287 21.07 -2.76 4.98
CA LEU A 287 20.16 -2.63 3.85
C LEU A 287 18.69 -2.61 4.30
N LEU A 288 18.31 -3.40 5.30
CA LEU A 288 16.97 -3.33 5.90
C LEU A 288 16.72 -1.98 6.57
N GLU A 289 17.70 -1.44 7.30
CA GLU A 289 17.63 -0.10 7.90
C GLU A 289 17.46 0.99 6.83
N PHE A 290 18.22 0.88 5.72
CA PHE A 290 18.06 1.78 4.57
C PHE A 290 16.64 1.72 4.01
N TYR A 291 16.10 0.52 3.75
CA TYR A 291 14.75 0.39 3.22
C TYR A 291 13.68 0.89 4.18
N ARG A 292 13.81 0.59 5.48
CA ARG A 292 12.92 1.14 6.51
C ARG A 292 12.95 2.67 6.50
N ALA A 293 14.14 3.27 6.44
CA ALA A 293 14.31 4.71 6.39
C ALA A 293 13.67 5.33 5.14
N LEU A 294 13.93 4.75 3.96
CA LEU A 294 13.38 5.22 2.70
C LEU A 294 11.84 5.12 2.70
N ARG A 295 11.28 4.00 3.13
CA ARG A 295 9.82 3.81 3.18
C ARG A 295 9.17 4.76 4.17
N ALA A 296 9.78 4.99 5.33
CA ALA A 296 9.32 6.01 6.26
C ALA A 296 9.34 7.41 5.61
N PHE A 297 10.43 7.79 4.94
CA PHE A 297 10.54 9.07 4.26
C PHE A 297 9.47 9.27 3.16
N VAL A 298 9.23 8.24 2.34
CA VAL A 298 8.18 8.25 1.31
C VAL A 298 6.78 8.34 1.94
N ARG A 299 6.53 7.64 3.05
CA ARG A 299 5.25 7.72 3.76
C ARG A 299 5.02 9.07 4.44
N ALA A 300 6.07 9.75 4.88
CA ALA A 300 5.96 11.14 5.33
C ALA A 300 5.40 12.03 4.22
N LYS A 301 5.89 11.87 2.98
CA LYS A 301 5.36 12.60 1.81
C LYS A 301 3.90 12.27 1.55
N VAL A 302 3.53 10.99 1.56
CA VAL A 302 2.14 10.57 1.33
C VAL A 302 1.20 11.16 2.40
N ALA A 303 1.61 11.15 3.66
CA ALA A 303 0.86 11.80 4.74
C ALA A 303 0.77 13.31 4.54
N ALA A 304 1.85 13.95 4.07
CA ALA A 304 1.88 15.39 3.83
C ALA A 304 1.00 15.82 2.64
N TRP A 305 0.81 15.00 1.61
CA TRP A 305 -0.13 15.31 0.52
C TRP A 305 -1.57 15.50 0.99
N HIS A 306 -1.99 14.83 2.08
CA HIS A 306 -3.30 15.08 2.67
C HIS A 306 -3.43 16.46 3.35
N LEU A 307 -2.33 17.19 3.57
CA LEU A 307 -2.39 18.58 4.05
C LEU A 307 -2.82 19.56 2.95
N GLU A 308 -2.67 19.16 1.70
CA GLU A 308 -3.09 19.92 0.51
C GLU A 308 -4.54 19.61 0.11
N ASP A 309 -5.13 18.53 0.66
CA ASP A 309 -6.49 18.09 0.35
C ASP A 309 -7.52 18.87 1.19
N GLU A 310 -8.34 19.69 0.52
CA GLU A 310 -9.40 20.46 1.17
C GLU A 310 -10.42 19.56 1.89
N LEU A 311 -10.64 18.34 1.38
CA LEU A 311 -11.55 17.35 1.99
C LEU A 311 -10.99 16.78 3.31
N ALA A 312 -9.70 16.98 3.59
CA ALA A 312 -9.04 16.55 4.82
C ALA A 312 -8.85 17.69 5.84
N ALA A 313 -9.56 18.82 5.68
CA ALA A 313 -9.39 20.03 6.50
C ALA A 313 -9.45 19.74 8.02
N ASP A 314 -10.41 18.92 8.45
CA ASP A 314 -10.63 18.55 9.86
C ASP A 314 -9.59 17.53 10.36
N ALA A 315 -8.90 16.85 9.44
CA ALA A 315 -7.87 15.86 9.74
C ALA A 315 -6.43 16.39 9.54
N ARG A 316 -6.23 17.69 9.23
CA ARG A 316 -4.89 18.25 8.96
C ARG A 316 -3.91 18.07 10.12
N ALA A 317 -4.37 18.21 11.37
CA ALA A 317 -3.52 17.97 12.55
C ALA A 317 -3.03 16.51 12.58
N HIS A 318 -3.94 15.56 12.38
CA HIS A 318 -3.62 14.14 12.31
C HIS A 318 -2.60 13.81 11.22
N TRP A 319 -2.79 14.34 10.01
CA TRP A 319 -1.87 14.11 8.90
C TRP A 319 -0.50 14.75 9.12
N ARG A 320 -0.45 15.91 9.78
CA ARG A 320 0.80 16.56 10.15
C ARG A 320 1.55 15.73 11.19
N GLU A 321 0.88 15.27 12.25
CA GLU A 321 1.47 14.37 13.25
C GLU A 321 1.98 13.09 12.60
N ARG A 322 1.20 12.52 11.67
CA ARG A 322 1.58 11.33 10.91
C ARG A 322 2.85 11.55 10.09
N ALA A 323 2.95 12.67 9.38
CA ALA A 323 4.15 13.01 8.61
C ALA A 323 5.38 13.16 9.53
N HIS A 324 5.24 13.81 10.68
CA HIS A 324 6.32 13.96 11.67
C HIS A 324 6.76 12.61 12.26
N TRP A 325 5.81 11.72 12.55
CA TRP A 325 6.13 10.37 13.03
C TRP A 325 7.02 9.63 12.03
N TYR A 326 6.66 9.66 10.74
CA TYR A 326 7.44 9.03 9.69
C TYR A 326 8.82 9.68 9.48
N LEU A 327 8.94 11.01 9.53
CA LEU A 327 10.25 11.68 9.49
C LEU A 327 11.14 11.25 10.67
N SER A 328 10.56 11.13 11.86
CA SER A 328 11.27 10.67 13.06
C SER A 328 11.72 9.21 12.92
N ALA A 329 10.84 8.33 12.41
CA ALA A 329 11.17 6.94 12.15
C ALA A 329 12.30 6.79 11.10
N ALA A 330 12.27 7.61 10.05
CA ALA A 330 13.33 7.66 9.03
C ALA A 330 14.67 8.09 9.62
N ALA A 331 14.68 9.18 10.42
CA ALA A 331 15.88 9.67 11.07
C ALA A 331 16.47 8.65 12.07
N ALA A 332 15.61 7.95 12.82
CA ALA A 332 16.02 6.92 13.77
C ALA A 332 16.72 5.74 13.08
N SER A 333 16.16 5.21 11.98
CA SER A 333 16.79 4.15 11.18
C SER A 333 18.18 4.52 10.68
N LEU A 334 18.44 5.80 10.41
CA LEU A 334 19.72 6.26 9.88
C LEU A 334 20.74 6.58 10.98
N GLY A 335 20.29 6.68 12.24
CA GLY A 335 21.11 7.04 13.40
C GLY A 335 21.67 5.85 14.20
N SER A 336 21.16 4.63 14.01
CA SER A 336 21.59 3.41 14.72
C SER A 336 23.03 2.98 14.39
N GLY A 337 23.59 3.43 13.26
CA GLY A 337 24.94 3.05 12.79
C GLY A 337 26.14 3.63 13.56
N GLY A 338 25.94 4.30 14.70
CA GLY A 338 27.01 4.91 15.50
C GLY A 338 27.47 4.12 16.74
N ARG A 339 26.85 2.97 17.05
CA ARG A 339 27.27 2.11 18.18
C ARG A 339 27.94 0.82 17.69
N GLY A 340 29.04 0.97 16.98
CA GLY A 340 29.96 -0.12 16.66
C GLY A 340 31.20 -0.08 17.56
N SER A 341 31.31 -1.07 18.46
CA SER A 341 32.57 -1.64 18.95
C SER A 341 33.64 -0.67 19.52
N ALA A 342 33.43 -0.20 20.75
CA ALA A 342 34.56 -0.01 21.67
C ALA A 342 34.85 -1.36 22.34
N VAL A 343 35.56 -2.24 21.63
CA VAL A 343 36.27 -3.34 22.26
C VAL A 343 37.36 -2.69 23.11
N ALA A 344 37.20 -2.78 24.42
CA ALA A 344 38.26 -2.49 25.36
C ALA A 344 39.39 -3.50 25.14
N THR A 345 40.41 -3.10 24.39
CA THR A 345 41.75 -3.66 24.55
C THR A 345 42.41 -2.95 25.73
N SER A 346 42.38 -3.57 26.91
CA SER A 346 43.34 -3.28 27.97
C SER A 346 44.27 -4.49 28.11
N ALA A 347 45.55 -4.25 27.81
CA ALA A 347 46.67 -5.05 28.28
C ALA A 347 46.87 -4.89 29.79
#